data_AF-A0A7C6KUH4-F1
#
_entry.id   AF-A0A7C6KUH4-F1
#
_cell.length_a   1.000
_cell.length_b   1.000
_cell.length_c   1.000
_cell.angle_alpha   90.00
_cell.angle_beta   90.00
_cell.angle_gamma   90.00
#
_symmetry.space_group_name_H-M   'P 1'
#
loop_
_entity.id
_entity.type
_entity.pdbx_description
1 polymer ?
#
loop_
_entity_poly.entity_id
_entity_poly.type
_entity_poly.pdbx_seq_one_letter_code
_entity_poly.pdbx_strand_id
1 'polypeptide(L)'
;MKKKHWGLIIVCLLIVSLLVSGCGGNSTEKLTPEEIAEKIITTYSETKTYKMDLNINQEMAMNSSGENVTFGIETIGNGAVDLAKKSMFISMDMKMNVLEGPEEMKQLFAQQGAMNTSLYFMNNTMYMYIDALGAWMKQELTEDLANMMWNQQDQMSQQIELLKEAEIEVLKEEAVDNIPCYVVSVKVDPEKLLAQIEPQMKQAIQASGAEAIDMDDFNIEKYDYTYWVDKETFFIRQCTFDATIDFPMTITNEAGEEETLDNQMKMTGTVKYYDLNTDVNITLPAEA
;
A
#
# COMPACT_ATOMS: atom_id res chain seq x y z
N MET A 1 80.81 -1.12 -37.08
CA MET A 1 79.84 -1.89 -36.26
C MET A 1 79.03 -0.87 -35.46
N LYS A 2 77.75 -0.65 -35.83
CA LYS A 2 76.57 -0.89 -34.97
C LYS A 2 76.83 -0.49 -33.50
N LYS A 3 76.12 0.46 -32.87
CA LYS A 3 74.90 1.21 -33.20
C LYS A 3 74.83 2.41 -32.25
N LYS A 4 74.53 3.57 -32.84
CA LYS A 4 73.48 4.55 -32.47
C LYS A 4 73.40 4.98 -30.99
N HIS A 5 73.61 6.26 -30.66
CA HIS A 5 72.69 7.40 -30.97
C HIS A 5 71.30 7.14 -30.39
N TRP A 6 70.65 8.02 -29.66
CA TRP A 6 70.75 9.44 -29.33
C TRP A 6 69.86 9.54 -28.07
N GLY A 7 69.93 10.53 -27.20
CA GLY A 7 70.06 11.95 -27.42
C GLY A 7 69.46 12.57 -26.15
N LEU A 8 70.10 13.60 -25.60
CA LEU A 8 69.78 14.97 -25.98
C LEU A 8 68.29 15.27 -25.69
N ILE A 9 67.90 16.30 -24.95
CA ILE A 9 68.62 17.46 -24.41
C ILE A 9 67.53 18.26 -23.64
N ILE A 10 67.88 18.92 -22.52
CA ILE A 10 67.59 20.34 -22.20
C ILE A 10 66.09 20.75 -22.17
N VAL A 11 65.53 21.55 -21.25
CA VAL A 11 65.99 22.44 -20.17
C VAL A 11 64.70 23.03 -19.56
N CYS A 12 64.77 23.31 -18.26
CA CYS A 12 64.12 24.37 -17.47
C CYS A 12 62.66 24.84 -17.70
N LEU A 13 62.12 25.31 -16.57
CA LEU A 13 61.10 26.36 -16.35
C LEU A 13 59.65 25.92 -16.15
N LEU A 14 59.29 25.87 -14.86
CA LEU A 14 58.14 26.55 -14.25
C LEU A 14 56.96 26.85 -15.18
N ILE A 15 55.93 26.00 -15.13
CA ILE A 15 54.55 26.39 -15.36
C ILE A 15 53.69 25.73 -14.29
N VAL A 16 53.16 26.55 -13.38
CA VAL A 16 51.89 26.28 -12.70
C VAL A 16 50.84 26.24 -13.80
N SER A 17 50.35 25.05 -14.14
CA SER A 17 49.20 24.88 -15.03
C SER A 17 48.16 23.98 -14.36
N LEU A 18 47.11 24.63 -13.87
CA LEU A 18 45.75 24.11 -13.90
C LEU A 18 45.47 23.46 -15.25
N LEU A 19 45.29 22.13 -15.25
CA LEU A 19 44.65 21.33 -16.30
C LEU A 19 44.04 20.14 -15.54
N VAL A 20 42.75 20.12 -15.21
CA VAL A 20 41.63 19.75 -16.10
C VAL A 20 42.06 18.67 -17.11
N SER A 21 41.86 17.41 -16.71
CA SER A 21 41.63 16.21 -17.54
C SER A 21 41.42 15.04 -16.57
N GLY A 22 40.30 14.32 -16.52
CA GLY A 22 39.21 14.29 -17.47
C GLY A 22 37.96 13.63 -16.91
N CYS A 23 36.93 13.74 -17.74
CA CYS A 23 35.62 13.15 -17.63
C CYS A 23 35.60 11.76 -16.95
N GLY A 24 35.03 11.74 -15.76
CA GLY A 24 34.28 10.60 -15.24
C GLY A 24 32.86 11.06 -14.93
N GLY A 25 32.27 11.82 -15.86
CA GLY A 25 30.84 12.09 -15.86
C GLY A 25 30.12 10.78 -16.15
N ASN A 26 29.85 10.00 -15.10
CA ASN A 26 28.53 9.43 -14.97
C ASN A 26 27.68 10.51 -14.29
N SER A 27 27.32 11.53 -15.06
CA SER A 27 26.03 12.15 -14.84
C SER A 27 25.03 11.04 -15.13
N THR A 28 24.72 10.20 -14.14
CA THR A 28 23.43 9.52 -14.12
C THR A 28 22.43 10.65 -14.20
N GLU A 29 21.92 10.87 -15.40
CA GLU A 29 20.90 11.86 -15.68
C GLU A 29 19.80 11.60 -14.65
N LYS A 30 19.63 12.54 -13.72
CA LYS A 30 18.70 12.36 -12.62
C LYS A 30 17.32 12.43 -13.27
N LEU A 31 16.64 11.29 -13.32
CA LEU A 31 15.32 11.18 -13.93
C LEU A 31 14.37 12.21 -13.32
N THR A 32 13.50 12.76 -14.15
CA THR A 32 12.43 13.64 -13.67
C THR A 32 11.38 12.81 -12.91
N PRO A 33 10.57 13.43 -12.04
CA PRO A 33 9.47 12.74 -11.37
C PRO A 33 8.51 12.06 -12.35
N GLU A 34 8.23 12.67 -13.50
CA GLU A 34 7.37 12.13 -14.54
C GLU A 34 7.98 10.89 -15.20
N GLU A 35 9.28 10.91 -15.49
CA GLU A 35 9.99 9.73 -16.02
C GLU A 35 9.99 8.58 -15.01
N ILE A 36 10.12 8.87 -13.71
CA ILE A 36 10.01 7.87 -12.65
C ILE A 36 8.59 7.29 -12.62
N ALA A 37 7.55 8.14 -12.70
CA ALA A 37 6.15 7.73 -12.76
C ALA A 37 5.89 6.74 -13.92
N GLU A 38 6.32 7.11 -15.13
CA GLU A 38 6.13 6.30 -16.34
C GLU A 38 6.84 4.95 -16.23
N LYS A 39 8.03 4.92 -15.64
CA LYS A 39 8.79 3.68 -15.42
C LYS A 39 8.15 2.78 -14.37
N ILE A 40 7.59 3.35 -13.30
CA ILE A 40 6.80 2.57 -12.32
C ILE A 40 5.61 1.93 -13.04
N ILE A 41 4.81 2.73 -13.77
CA ILE A 41 3.64 2.25 -14.51
C ILE A 41 4.02 1.12 -15.48
N THR A 42 5.12 1.30 -16.21
CA THR A 42 5.62 0.28 -17.16
C THR A 42 6.00 -1.01 -16.43
N THR A 43 6.80 -0.91 -15.36
CA THR A 43 7.24 -2.06 -14.55
C THR A 43 6.04 -2.86 -14.01
N TYR A 44 5.03 -2.14 -13.54
CA TYR A 44 3.82 -2.75 -13.00
C TYR A 44 2.99 -3.45 -14.08
N SER A 45 2.89 -2.88 -15.29
CA SER A 45 2.18 -3.53 -16.41
C SER A 45 2.81 -4.86 -16.86
N GLU A 46 4.10 -5.04 -16.59
CA GLU A 46 4.86 -6.27 -16.89
C GLU A 46 4.92 -7.24 -15.71
N THR A 47 4.40 -6.83 -14.54
CA THR A 47 4.41 -7.64 -13.33
C THR A 47 3.41 -8.79 -13.43
N LYS A 48 3.86 -9.97 -13.00
CA LYS A 48 3.08 -11.22 -13.00
C LYS A 48 2.87 -11.77 -11.61
N THR A 49 3.87 -11.63 -10.74
CA THR A 49 3.84 -12.17 -9.39
C THR A 49 4.55 -11.23 -8.44
N TYR A 50 4.11 -11.21 -7.19
CA TYR A 50 4.79 -10.51 -6.10
C TYR A 50 4.36 -11.08 -4.75
N LYS A 51 5.16 -10.79 -3.73
CA LYS A 51 4.81 -10.99 -2.32
C LYS A 51 4.74 -9.65 -1.62
N MET A 52 4.00 -9.62 -0.52
CA MET A 52 3.86 -8.44 0.31
C MET A 52 3.84 -8.75 1.79
N ASP A 53 4.38 -7.83 2.58
CA ASP A 53 4.17 -7.76 4.03
C ASP A 53 3.39 -6.48 4.35
N LEU A 54 2.45 -6.59 5.29
CA LEU A 54 1.52 -5.54 5.69
C LEU A 54 1.75 -5.20 7.16
N ASN A 55 1.80 -3.92 7.49
CA ASN A 55 1.69 -3.41 8.85
C ASN A 55 0.83 -2.14 8.82
N ILE A 56 -0.39 -2.23 9.32
CA ILE A 56 -1.39 -1.17 9.23
C ILE A 56 -1.94 -0.91 10.62
N ASN A 57 -2.04 0.35 10.99
CA ASN A 57 -2.70 0.81 12.19
C ASN A 57 -3.86 1.71 11.79
N GLN A 58 -5.04 1.42 12.31
CA GLN A 58 -6.25 2.19 12.08
C GLN A 58 -6.83 2.63 13.42
N GLU A 59 -7.20 3.90 13.52
CA GLU A 59 -7.99 4.43 14.61
C GLU A 59 -9.34 4.89 14.06
N MET A 60 -10.43 4.46 14.69
CA MET A 60 -11.78 4.84 14.30
C MET A 60 -12.46 5.46 15.51
N ALA A 61 -12.64 6.78 15.46
CA ALA A 61 -13.42 7.53 16.43
C ALA A 61 -14.88 7.55 15.97
N MET A 62 -15.75 7.06 16.84
CA MET A 62 -17.19 7.05 16.66
C MET A 62 -17.85 7.81 17.80
N ASN A 63 -18.80 8.67 17.46
CA ASN A 63 -19.74 9.20 18.44
C ASN A 63 -20.95 8.25 18.46
N SER A 64 -21.37 7.76 19.62
CA SER A 64 -22.60 6.98 19.71
C SER A 64 -23.35 7.38 20.97
N SER A 65 -24.57 7.92 20.80
CA SER A 65 -25.49 8.24 21.91
C SER A 65 -24.86 9.11 23.01
N GLY A 66 -24.02 10.08 22.63
CA GLY A 66 -23.37 11.03 23.54
C GLY A 66 -22.08 10.54 24.19
N GLU A 67 -21.60 9.34 23.87
CA GLU A 67 -20.28 8.84 24.26
C GLU A 67 -19.35 8.73 23.04
N ASN A 68 -18.14 9.27 23.17
CA ASN A 68 -17.10 9.08 22.17
C ASN A 68 -16.35 7.77 22.47
N VAL A 69 -16.31 6.88 21.48
CA VAL A 69 -15.53 5.65 21.53
C VAL A 69 -14.52 5.67 20.40
N THR A 70 -13.26 5.36 20.71
CA THR A 70 -12.20 5.22 19.70
C THR A 70 -11.68 3.80 19.70
N PHE A 71 -11.84 3.12 18.57
CA PHE A 71 -11.28 1.80 18.34
C PHE A 71 -9.89 1.93 17.70
N GLY A 72 -8.95 1.10 18.14
CA GLY A 72 -7.65 0.92 17.52
C GLY A 72 -7.55 -0.49 16.94
N ILE A 73 -7.17 -0.60 15.68
CA ILE A 73 -6.97 -1.87 14.97
C ILE A 73 -5.52 -1.91 14.47
N GLU A 74 -4.76 -2.86 15.00
CA GLU A 74 -3.42 -3.17 14.52
C GLU A 74 -3.52 -4.41 13.63
N THR A 75 -3.03 -4.32 12.38
CA THR A 75 -3.04 -5.41 11.42
C THR A 75 -1.62 -5.67 10.93
N ILE A 76 -1.13 -6.89 11.14
CA ILE A 76 0.15 -7.36 10.59
C ILE A 76 -0.15 -8.55 9.70
N GLY A 77 0.43 -8.60 8.50
CA GLY A 77 0.14 -9.69 7.59
C GLY A 77 1.21 -9.90 6.54
N ASN A 78 1.02 -10.97 5.78
CA ASN A 78 1.79 -11.23 4.58
C ASN A 78 0.88 -11.85 3.52
N GLY A 79 1.31 -11.78 2.28
CA GLY A 79 0.56 -12.34 1.17
C GLY A 79 1.40 -12.54 -0.08
N ALA A 80 0.79 -13.22 -1.04
CA ALA A 80 1.37 -13.42 -2.35
C ALA A 80 0.28 -13.38 -3.42
N VAL A 81 0.64 -12.87 -4.60
CA VAL A 81 -0.27 -12.70 -5.72
C VAL A 81 0.39 -13.26 -6.97
N ASP A 82 -0.38 -14.00 -7.75
CA ASP A 82 -0.07 -14.42 -9.12
C ASP A 82 -1.16 -13.89 -10.04
N LEU A 83 -0.84 -12.81 -10.74
CA LEU A 83 -1.72 -12.10 -11.65
C LEU A 83 -2.05 -12.94 -12.89
N ALA A 84 -1.09 -13.77 -13.34
CA ALA A 84 -1.28 -14.62 -14.51
C ALA A 84 -2.27 -15.77 -14.24
N LYS A 85 -2.23 -16.34 -13.03
CA LYS A 85 -3.16 -17.39 -12.60
C LYS A 85 -4.42 -16.87 -11.92
N LYS A 86 -4.53 -15.55 -11.70
CA LYS A 86 -5.59 -14.92 -10.88
C LYS A 86 -5.75 -15.63 -9.54
N SER A 87 -4.63 -15.79 -8.85
CA SER A 87 -4.60 -16.44 -7.53
C SER A 87 -3.89 -15.55 -6.53
N MET A 88 -4.41 -15.49 -5.30
CA MET A 88 -3.81 -14.74 -4.21
C MET A 88 -4.01 -15.45 -2.87
N PHE A 89 -3.13 -15.14 -1.94
CA PHE A 89 -3.24 -15.47 -0.53
C PHE A 89 -2.85 -14.24 0.30
N ILE A 90 -3.58 -14.01 1.39
CA ILE A 90 -3.24 -13.06 2.44
C ILE A 90 -3.52 -13.72 3.79
N SER A 91 -2.56 -13.67 4.70
CA SER A 91 -2.75 -13.98 6.13
C SER A 91 -2.51 -12.73 6.94
N MET A 92 -3.41 -12.46 7.88
CA MET A 92 -3.39 -11.28 8.73
C MET A 92 -3.66 -11.67 10.18
N ASP A 93 -2.88 -11.11 11.08
CA ASP A 93 -3.15 -11.04 12.50
C ASP A 93 -3.70 -9.65 12.80
N MET A 94 -4.94 -9.60 13.27
CA MET A 94 -5.65 -8.38 13.61
C MET A 94 -5.83 -8.30 15.12
N LYS A 95 -5.50 -7.16 15.71
CA LYS A 95 -5.71 -6.91 17.13
C LYS A 95 -6.54 -5.64 17.28
N MET A 96 -7.73 -5.80 17.84
CA MET A 96 -8.67 -4.71 18.09
C MET A 96 -8.64 -4.33 19.57
N ASN A 97 -8.57 -3.03 19.86
CA ASN A 97 -8.63 -2.48 21.21
C ASN A 97 -9.54 -1.25 21.24
N VAL A 98 -10.01 -0.88 22.42
CA VAL A 98 -10.69 0.41 22.66
C VAL A 98 -9.69 1.38 23.29
N LEU A 99 -9.31 2.40 22.54
CA LEU A 99 -8.37 3.45 22.96
C LEU A 99 -9.06 4.45 23.91
N GLU A 100 -10.26 4.89 23.52
CA GLU A 100 -11.11 5.80 24.28
C GLU A 100 -12.54 5.24 24.37
N GLY A 101 -13.21 5.40 25.51
CA GLY A 101 -14.54 4.84 25.76
C GLY A 101 -14.68 4.20 27.14
N PRO A 102 -15.85 3.60 27.45
CA PRO A 102 -16.14 3.00 28.75
C PRO A 102 -15.16 1.89 29.15
N GLU A 103 -14.77 1.87 30.42
CA GLU A 103 -13.75 0.94 30.95
C GLU A 103 -14.19 -0.53 30.81
N GLU A 104 -15.48 -0.81 30.92
CA GLU A 104 -16.05 -2.15 30.73
C GLU A 104 -15.82 -2.65 29.29
N MET A 105 -15.98 -1.76 28.30
CA MET A 105 -15.73 -2.07 26.90
C MET A 105 -14.24 -2.31 26.65
N LYS A 106 -13.37 -1.48 27.24
CA LYS A 106 -11.90 -1.67 27.18
C LYS A 106 -11.49 -3.04 27.69
N GLN A 107 -12.03 -3.46 28.84
CA GLN A 107 -11.74 -4.75 29.44
C GLN A 107 -12.27 -5.93 28.61
N LEU A 108 -13.42 -5.77 27.95
CA LEU A 108 -13.97 -6.79 27.07
C LEU A 108 -13.07 -7.03 25.85
N PHE A 109 -12.67 -5.97 25.15
CA PHE A 109 -11.82 -6.08 23.96
C PHE A 109 -10.39 -6.51 24.30
N ALA A 110 -9.83 -6.06 25.42
CA ALA A 110 -8.51 -6.50 25.87
C ALA A 110 -8.41 -8.03 26.07
N GLN A 111 -9.54 -8.71 26.34
CA GLN A 111 -9.58 -10.17 26.49
C GLN A 111 -9.69 -10.93 25.16
N GLN A 112 -10.09 -10.28 24.06
CA GLN A 112 -10.33 -10.95 22.77
C GLN A 112 -9.04 -11.38 22.04
N GLY A 113 -7.86 -10.89 22.47
CA GLY A 113 -6.58 -11.27 21.88
C GLY A 113 -6.43 -10.83 20.41
N ALA A 114 -5.39 -11.33 19.75
CA ALA A 114 -5.25 -11.16 18.30
C ALA A 114 -6.05 -12.26 17.58
N MET A 115 -6.75 -11.90 16.52
CA MET A 115 -7.47 -12.81 15.64
C MET A 115 -6.67 -13.02 14.37
N ASN A 116 -6.37 -14.28 14.06
CA ASN A 116 -5.80 -14.64 12.77
C ASN A 116 -6.91 -14.86 11.73
N THR A 117 -6.71 -14.30 10.54
CA THR A 117 -7.54 -14.53 9.37
C THR A 117 -6.66 -14.86 8.18
N SER A 118 -7.01 -15.91 7.45
CA SER A 118 -6.37 -16.25 6.18
C SER A 118 -7.39 -16.25 5.05
N LEU A 119 -7.05 -15.61 3.94
CA LEU A 119 -7.85 -15.55 2.73
C LEU A 119 -7.06 -16.11 1.57
N TYR A 120 -7.67 -17.01 0.82
CA TYR A 120 -7.21 -17.47 -0.47
C TYR A 120 -8.29 -17.17 -1.50
N PHE A 121 -7.87 -16.68 -2.66
CA PHE A 121 -8.74 -16.59 -3.82
C PHE A 121 -8.04 -17.27 -4.99
N MET A 122 -8.64 -18.34 -5.51
CA MET A 122 -8.11 -19.08 -6.65
C MET A 122 -9.22 -19.88 -7.34
N ASN A 123 -9.15 -20.00 -8.66
CA ASN A 123 -10.15 -20.72 -9.47
C ASN A 123 -11.60 -20.29 -9.16
N ASN A 124 -11.84 -18.97 -9.13
CA ASN A 124 -13.14 -18.36 -8.81
C ASN A 124 -13.74 -18.79 -7.47
N THR A 125 -12.89 -19.27 -6.55
CA THR A 125 -13.31 -19.72 -5.23
C THR A 125 -12.57 -18.93 -4.17
N MET A 126 -13.32 -18.42 -3.20
CA MET A 126 -12.77 -17.81 -1.99
C MET A 126 -12.75 -18.85 -0.87
N TYR A 127 -11.60 -18.97 -0.20
CA TYR A 127 -11.43 -19.73 1.02
C TYR A 127 -11.01 -18.78 2.12
N MET A 128 -11.71 -18.81 3.24
CA MET A 128 -11.46 -17.92 4.36
C MET A 128 -11.39 -18.73 5.65
N TYR A 129 -10.30 -18.60 6.38
CA TYR A 129 -10.17 -19.07 7.74
C TYR A 129 -10.34 -17.89 8.69
N ILE A 130 -11.18 -18.05 9.70
CA ILE A 130 -11.33 -17.10 10.79
C ILE A 130 -11.09 -17.85 12.09
N ASP A 131 -10.04 -17.48 12.82
CA ASP A 131 -9.64 -18.17 14.06
C ASP A 131 -10.78 -18.21 15.10
N ALA A 132 -11.55 -17.13 15.21
CA ALA A 132 -12.71 -17.04 16.10
C ALA A 132 -13.80 -18.09 15.79
N LEU A 133 -13.91 -18.57 14.55
CA LEU A 133 -14.82 -19.64 14.15
C LEU A 133 -14.15 -21.02 14.20
N GLY A 134 -12.82 -21.06 14.24
CA GLY A 134 -12.02 -22.29 14.17
C GLY A 134 -12.27 -23.10 12.91
N ALA A 135 -12.72 -22.47 11.81
CA ALA A 135 -13.22 -23.17 10.63
C ALA A 135 -12.87 -22.43 9.33
N TRP A 136 -12.71 -23.23 8.27
CA TRP A 136 -12.65 -22.76 6.90
C TRP A 136 -14.04 -22.56 6.34
N MET A 137 -14.22 -21.44 5.66
CA MET A 137 -15.38 -21.13 4.85
C MET A 137 -14.98 -21.14 3.40
N LYS A 138 -15.77 -21.81 2.57
CA LYS A 138 -15.58 -21.88 1.12
C LYS A 138 -16.78 -21.25 0.43
N GLN A 139 -16.51 -20.35 -0.50
CA GLN A 139 -17.51 -19.75 -1.36
C GLN A 139 -17.09 -19.81 -2.82
N GLU A 140 -17.84 -20.56 -3.62
CA GLU A 140 -17.70 -20.55 -5.07
C GLU A 140 -18.41 -19.31 -5.64
N LEU A 141 -17.70 -18.55 -6.46
CA LEU A 141 -18.23 -17.34 -7.08
C LEU A 141 -18.60 -17.62 -8.53
N THR A 142 -19.64 -16.93 -9.01
CA THR A 142 -19.88 -16.83 -10.45
C THR A 142 -18.69 -16.14 -11.12
N GLU A 143 -18.48 -16.37 -12.41
CA GLU A 143 -17.37 -15.76 -13.14
C GLU A 143 -17.40 -14.22 -13.06
N ASP A 144 -18.58 -13.62 -13.17
CA ASP A 144 -18.75 -12.17 -13.04
C ASP A 144 -18.33 -11.65 -11.66
N LEU A 145 -18.75 -12.34 -10.60
CA LEU A 145 -18.42 -11.96 -9.22
C LEU A 145 -16.94 -12.21 -8.91
N ALA A 146 -16.37 -13.29 -9.44
CA ALA A 146 -14.95 -13.60 -9.32
C ALA A 146 -14.08 -12.55 -10.03
N ASN A 147 -14.47 -12.11 -11.23
CA ASN A 147 -13.76 -11.06 -11.95
C ASN A 147 -13.90 -9.70 -11.24
N MET A 148 -15.09 -9.38 -10.73
CA MET A 148 -15.30 -8.16 -9.93
C MET A 148 -14.40 -8.17 -8.70
N MET A 149 -14.39 -9.28 -7.94
CA MET A 149 -13.56 -9.42 -6.76
C MET A 149 -12.07 -9.34 -7.10
N TRP A 150 -11.62 -10.01 -8.15
CA TRP A 150 -10.23 -9.92 -8.60
C TRP A 150 -9.83 -8.47 -8.90
N ASN A 151 -10.65 -7.73 -9.65
CA ASN A 151 -10.38 -6.33 -9.97
C ASN A 151 -10.36 -5.43 -8.72
N GLN A 152 -11.14 -5.75 -7.69
CA GLN A 152 -11.08 -5.05 -6.39
C GLN A 152 -9.83 -5.40 -5.58
N GLN A 153 -9.36 -6.65 -5.65
CA GLN A 153 -8.21 -7.13 -4.90
C GLN A 153 -6.87 -6.87 -5.61
N ASP A 154 -6.89 -6.51 -6.89
CA ASP A 154 -5.72 -6.08 -7.65
C ASP A 154 -5.26 -4.68 -7.22
N GLN A 155 -4.69 -4.62 -6.00
CA GLN A 155 -4.12 -3.42 -5.39
C GLN A 155 -3.05 -2.77 -6.27
N MET A 156 -2.37 -3.59 -7.08
CA MET A 156 -1.33 -3.14 -7.99
C MET A 156 -1.92 -2.30 -9.12
N SER A 157 -2.97 -2.77 -9.78
CA SER A 157 -3.67 -1.99 -10.80
C SER A 157 -4.30 -0.71 -10.25
N GLN A 158 -4.86 -0.74 -9.04
CA GLN A 158 -5.41 0.46 -8.39
C GLN A 158 -4.33 1.52 -8.13
N GLN A 159 -3.16 1.11 -7.64
CA GLN A 159 -2.02 2.02 -7.42
C GLN A 159 -1.50 2.64 -8.73
N ILE A 160 -1.52 1.90 -9.84
CA ILE A 160 -1.16 2.43 -11.16
C ILE A 160 -2.13 3.52 -11.61
N GLU A 161 -3.44 3.28 -11.49
CA GLU A 161 -4.45 4.28 -11.88
C GLU A 161 -4.30 5.56 -11.06
N LEU A 162 -4.06 5.42 -9.76
CA LEU A 162 -3.78 6.55 -8.88
C LEU A 162 -2.50 7.30 -9.29
N LEU A 163 -1.41 6.58 -9.63
CA LEU A 163 -0.16 7.18 -10.10
C LEU A 163 -0.29 7.95 -11.42
N LYS A 164 -1.18 7.52 -12.33
CA LYS A 164 -1.42 8.23 -13.61
C LYS A 164 -2.02 9.62 -13.41
N GLU A 165 -2.72 9.82 -12.30
CA GLU A 165 -3.42 11.08 -12.00
C GLU A 165 -2.74 11.90 -10.91
N ALA A 166 -1.70 11.36 -10.27
CA ALA A 166 -1.01 11.98 -9.16
C ALA A 166 0.09 12.94 -9.59
N GLU A 167 0.32 13.95 -8.76
CA GLU A 167 1.55 14.73 -8.78
C GLU A 167 2.62 13.99 -7.97
N ILE A 168 3.83 13.90 -8.54
CA ILE A 168 4.92 13.13 -7.97
C ILE A 168 6.10 14.04 -7.64
N GLU A 169 6.65 13.89 -6.43
CA GLU A 169 7.81 14.64 -5.97
C GLU A 169 8.90 13.70 -5.45
N VAL A 170 10.12 13.82 -5.97
CA VAL A 170 11.28 13.06 -5.45
C VAL A 170 11.84 13.78 -4.23
N LEU A 171 11.59 13.21 -3.05
CA LEU A 171 11.99 13.80 -1.77
C LEU A 171 13.49 13.62 -1.50
N LYS A 172 13.97 12.37 -1.63
CA LYS A 172 15.33 11.97 -1.30
C LYS A 172 15.67 10.63 -1.96
N GLU A 173 16.88 10.15 -1.69
CA GLU A 173 17.33 8.82 -2.07
C GLU A 173 17.70 8.07 -0.80
N GLU A 174 17.26 6.82 -0.69
CA GLU A 174 17.43 5.97 0.50
C GLU A 174 17.51 4.51 0.06
N ALA A 175 18.09 3.63 0.88
CA ALA A 175 18.10 2.21 0.59
C ALA A 175 17.05 1.47 1.42
N VAL A 176 16.32 0.54 0.78
CA VAL A 176 15.46 -0.44 1.45
C VAL A 176 16.10 -1.81 1.29
N ASP A 177 16.42 -2.48 2.40
CA ASP A 177 17.10 -3.79 2.39
C ASP A 177 18.40 -3.81 1.56
N ASN A 178 19.17 -2.71 1.62
CA ASN A 178 20.39 -2.45 0.83
C ASN A 178 20.18 -2.23 -0.67
N ILE A 179 18.93 -2.09 -1.14
CA ILE A 179 18.60 -1.75 -2.53
C ILE A 179 18.44 -0.23 -2.63
N PRO A 180 19.20 0.47 -3.49
CA PRO A 180 19.05 1.91 -3.69
C PRO A 180 17.67 2.26 -4.27
N CYS A 181 16.97 3.18 -3.61
CA CYS A 181 15.64 3.65 -4.01
C CYS A 181 15.57 5.18 -4.16
N TYR A 182 14.69 5.65 -5.05
CA TYR A 182 14.10 6.97 -4.97
C TYR A 182 12.99 6.96 -3.91
N VAL A 183 12.97 7.97 -3.04
CA VAL A 183 11.86 8.19 -2.11
C VAL A 183 10.97 9.25 -2.70
N VAL A 184 9.73 8.88 -2.96
CA VAL A 184 8.81 9.60 -3.83
C VAL A 184 7.53 9.87 -3.08
N SER A 185 7.15 11.15 -2.93
CA SER A 185 5.84 11.56 -2.46
C SER A 185 4.84 11.51 -3.61
N VAL A 186 3.66 10.98 -3.36
CA VAL A 186 2.56 10.91 -4.32
C VAL A 186 1.40 11.70 -3.75
N LYS A 187 0.99 12.75 -4.47
CA LYS A 187 -0.14 13.61 -4.10
C LYS A 187 -1.27 13.39 -5.08
N VAL A 188 -2.41 12.97 -4.55
CA VAL A 188 -3.62 12.70 -5.33
C VAL A 188 -4.64 13.76 -4.98
N ASP A 189 -5.40 14.18 -5.98
CA ASP A 189 -6.57 15.02 -5.75
C ASP A 189 -7.58 14.28 -4.84
N PRO A 190 -8.01 14.87 -3.72
CA PRO A 190 -8.93 14.21 -2.78
C PRO A 190 -10.26 13.78 -3.40
N GLU A 191 -10.84 14.55 -4.33
CA GLU A 191 -12.11 14.20 -4.98
C GLU A 191 -11.94 12.95 -5.85
N LYS A 192 -10.83 12.88 -6.58
CA LYS A 192 -10.49 11.69 -7.39
C LYS A 192 -10.27 10.46 -6.53
N LEU A 193 -9.56 10.63 -5.41
CA LEU A 193 -9.35 9.54 -4.46
C LEU A 193 -10.67 9.04 -3.89
N LEU A 194 -11.55 9.96 -3.46
CA LEU A 194 -12.86 9.60 -2.92
C LEU A 194 -13.68 8.79 -3.93
N ALA A 195 -13.71 9.23 -5.19
CA ALA A 195 -14.38 8.51 -6.27
C ALA A 195 -13.81 7.09 -6.52
N GLN A 196 -12.52 6.87 -6.24
CA GLN A 196 -11.89 5.55 -6.36
C GLN A 196 -12.24 4.61 -5.20
N ILE A 197 -12.31 5.12 -3.97
CA ILE A 197 -12.59 4.31 -2.77
C ILE A 197 -14.08 4.14 -2.50
N GLU A 198 -14.92 5.04 -3.00
CA GLU A 198 -16.37 5.05 -2.83
C GLU A 198 -17.04 3.69 -3.07
N PRO A 199 -16.74 2.94 -4.16
CA PRO A 199 -17.36 1.64 -4.39
C PRO A 199 -17.06 0.63 -3.27
N GLN A 200 -15.85 0.66 -2.74
CA GLN A 200 -15.40 -0.25 -1.67
C GLN A 200 -16.08 0.13 -0.35
N MET A 201 -16.19 1.43 -0.07
CA MET A 201 -16.86 1.95 1.12
C MET A 201 -18.36 1.62 1.10
N LYS A 202 -19.05 1.88 -0.02
CA LYS A 202 -20.46 1.52 -0.20
C LYS A 202 -20.70 0.02 0.03
N GLN A 203 -19.81 -0.83 -0.48
CA GLN A 203 -19.92 -2.28 -0.28
C GLN A 203 -19.73 -2.66 1.20
N ALA A 204 -18.77 -2.06 1.89
CA ALA A 204 -18.53 -2.30 3.31
C ALA A 204 -19.74 -1.88 4.18
N ILE A 205 -20.32 -0.71 3.90
CA ILE A 205 -21.53 -0.20 4.58
C ILE A 205 -22.74 -1.10 4.32
N GLN A 206 -22.94 -1.54 3.08
CA GLN A 206 -24.02 -2.48 2.76
C GLN A 206 -23.85 -3.81 3.51
N ALA A 207 -22.62 -4.31 3.63
CA ALA A 207 -22.32 -5.54 4.34
C ALA A 207 -22.53 -5.41 5.87
N SER A 208 -22.39 -4.22 6.44
CA SER A 208 -22.67 -3.97 7.87
C SER A 208 -24.17 -3.83 8.18
N GLY A 209 -25.04 -3.80 7.16
CA GLY A 209 -26.48 -3.60 7.32
C GLY A 209 -26.88 -2.17 7.70
N ALA A 210 -25.96 -1.21 7.55
CA ALA A 210 -26.25 0.21 7.73
C ALA A 210 -27.00 0.77 6.51
N GLU A 211 -27.79 1.82 6.72
CA GLU A 211 -28.43 2.54 5.62
C GLU A 211 -27.39 3.25 4.75
N ALA A 212 -27.78 3.60 3.51
CA ALA A 212 -26.87 4.23 2.56
C ALA A 212 -26.34 5.55 3.11
N ILE A 213 -25.02 5.65 3.27
CA ILE A 213 -24.35 6.91 3.62
C ILE A 213 -24.26 7.77 2.37
N ASP A 214 -24.55 9.06 2.50
CA ASP A 214 -24.27 10.03 1.45
C ASP A 214 -22.76 10.24 1.34
N MET A 215 -22.21 9.96 0.16
CA MET A 215 -20.76 10.04 -0.07
C MET A 215 -20.30 11.49 -0.21
N ASP A 216 -21.22 12.43 -0.47
CA ASP A 216 -20.91 13.85 -0.64
C ASP A 216 -20.46 14.50 0.69
N ASP A 217 -20.73 13.85 1.82
CA ASP A 217 -20.34 14.35 3.15
C ASP A 217 -19.00 13.77 3.66
N PHE A 218 -18.31 12.96 2.86
CA PHE A 218 -16.98 12.47 3.22
C PHE A 218 -15.94 13.56 2.99
N ASN A 219 -15.08 13.77 3.99
CA ASN A 219 -14.01 14.74 3.93
C ASN A 219 -12.66 14.06 4.16
N ILE A 220 -11.76 14.15 3.19
CA ILE A 220 -10.39 13.64 3.33
C ILE A 220 -9.53 14.80 3.86
N GLU A 221 -9.30 14.85 5.18
CA GLU A 221 -8.45 15.88 5.80
C GLU A 221 -6.99 15.73 5.38
N LYS A 222 -6.53 14.48 5.28
CA LYS A 222 -5.14 14.14 5.00
C LYS A 222 -5.05 12.85 4.20
N TYR A 223 -4.16 12.84 3.22
CA TYR A 223 -3.82 11.63 2.48
C TYR A 223 -2.43 11.76 1.87
N ASP A 224 -1.44 11.17 2.56
CA ASP A 224 -0.04 11.19 2.14
C ASP A 224 0.41 9.78 1.76
N TYR A 225 0.93 9.61 0.55
CA TYR A 225 1.55 8.37 0.10
C TYR A 225 3.03 8.60 -0.20
N THR A 226 3.88 7.74 0.33
CA THR A 226 5.32 7.74 0.03
C THR A 226 5.75 6.38 -0.49
N TYR A 227 6.43 6.37 -1.63
CA TYR A 227 6.94 5.17 -2.28
C TYR A 227 8.47 5.16 -2.26
N TRP A 228 9.04 3.99 -1.96
CA TRP A 228 10.45 3.70 -2.17
C TRP A 228 10.59 2.88 -3.44
N VAL A 229 11.06 3.53 -4.50
CA VAL A 229 11.11 3.02 -5.86
C VAL A 229 12.55 2.59 -6.16
N ASP A 230 12.77 1.30 -6.40
CA ASP A 230 14.07 0.75 -6.82
C ASP A 230 14.61 1.52 -8.04
N LYS A 231 15.86 1.98 -7.96
CA LYS A 231 16.48 2.79 -9.02
C LYS A 231 16.82 2.01 -10.28
N GLU A 232 17.00 0.70 -10.18
CA GLU A 232 17.33 -0.17 -11.30
C GLU A 232 16.06 -0.72 -11.95
N THR A 233 15.14 -1.22 -11.12
CA THR A 233 13.93 -1.91 -11.61
C THR A 233 12.69 -1.04 -11.68
N PHE A 234 12.68 0.13 -11.03
CA PHE A 234 11.50 1.01 -10.90
C PHE A 234 10.31 0.37 -10.19
N PHE A 235 10.55 -0.73 -9.48
CA PHE A 235 9.56 -1.38 -8.65
C PHE A 235 9.41 -0.68 -7.29
N ILE A 236 8.18 -0.57 -6.78
CA ILE A 236 7.96 -0.05 -5.43
C ILE A 236 8.28 -1.15 -4.44
N ARG A 237 9.34 -0.94 -3.66
CA ARG A 237 9.79 -1.86 -2.60
C ARG A 237 9.02 -1.66 -1.31
N GLN A 238 8.60 -0.43 -1.06
CA GLN A 238 7.86 -0.05 0.13
C GLN A 238 6.91 1.10 -0.20
N CYS A 239 5.71 1.02 0.37
CA CYS A 239 4.73 2.08 0.42
C CYS A 239 4.48 2.41 1.89
N THR A 240 4.43 3.68 2.24
CA THR A 240 3.83 4.14 3.49
C THR A 240 2.69 5.09 3.19
N PHE A 241 1.64 5.01 3.98
CA PHE A 241 0.49 5.90 3.87
C PHE A 241 0.09 6.44 5.24
N ASP A 242 -0.47 7.65 5.22
CA ASP A 242 -1.03 8.35 6.37
C ASP A 242 -2.27 9.12 5.89
N ALA A 243 -3.43 8.65 6.33
CA ALA A 243 -4.73 9.15 5.89
C ALA A 243 -5.59 9.52 7.11
N THR A 244 -6.37 10.59 6.98
CA THR A 244 -7.42 10.98 7.92
C THR A 244 -8.65 11.33 7.11
N ILE A 245 -9.75 10.63 7.40
CA ILE A 245 -11.02 10.75 6.69
C ILE A 245 -12.12 10.95 7.72
N ASP A 246 -12.86 12.04 7.59
CA ASP A 246 -14.10 12.26 8.31
C ASP A 246 -15.28 11.76 7.49
N PHE A 247 -16.24 11.16 8.16
CA PHE A 247 -17.45 10.67 7.52
C PHE A 247 -18.62 10.67 8.49
N PRO A 248 -19.75 11.27 8.11
CA PRO A 248 -20.96 11.14 8.89
C PRO A 248 -21.58 9.75 8.70
N MET A 249 -22.27 9.28 9.72
CA MET A 249 -23.12 8.10 9.64
C MET A 249 -24.47 8.41 10.27
N THR A 250 -25.54 8.27 9.50
CA THR A 250 -26.90 8.39 10.03
C THR A 250 -27.37 7.03 10.53
N ILE A 251 -27.79 6.98 11.79
CA ILE A 251 -28.36 5.80 12.42
C ILE A 251 -29.78 6.10 12.92
N THR A 252 -30.64 5.10 12.93
CA THR A 252 -31.92 5.21 13.65
C THR A 252 -31.72 4.71 15.07
N ASN A 253 -31.98 5.55 16.07
CA ASN A 253 -31.85 5.18 17.47
C ASN A 253 -33.02 4.28 17.94
N GLU A 254 -32.97 3.78 19.19
CA GLU A 254 -34.02 2.92 19.75
C GLU A 254 -35.41 3.59 19.83
N ALA A 255 -35.46 4.92 19.80
CA ALA A 255 -36.71 5.70 19.77
C ALA A 255 -37.28 5.85 18.35
N GLY A 256 -36.58 5.37 17.32
CA GLY A 256 -36.97 5.51 15.92
C GLY A 256 -36.65 6.89 15.33
N GLU A 257 -35.78 7.65 15.99
CA GLU A 257 -35.32 8.96 15.51
C GLU A 257 -33.98 8.81 14.79
N GLU A 258 -33.81 9.53 13.68
CA GLU A 258 -32.53 9.59 12.95
C GLU A 258 -31.55 10.49 13.72
N GLU A 259 -30.34 9.98 13.92
CA GLU A 259 -29.20 10.69 14.52
C GLU A 259 -28.02 10.59 13.54
N THR A 260 -27.44 11.74 13.18
CA THR A 260 -26.22 11.80 12.37
C THR A 260 -25.00 11.92 13.29
N LEU A 261 -24.06 11.00 13.14
CA LEU A 261 -22.86 10.88 13.94
C LEU A 261 -21.65 11.29 13.11
N ASP A 262 -20.88 12.26 13.59
CA ASP A 262 -19.60 12.64 12.98
C ASP A 262 -18.52 11.65 13.41
N ASN A 263 -17.99 10.87 12.45
CA ASN A 263 -16.93 9.89 12.70
C ASN A 263 -15.64 10.32 12.01
N GLN A 264 -14.52 9.85 12.57
CA GLN A 264 -13.20 10.06 11.98
C GLN A 264 -12.43 8.75 11.95
N MET A 265 -11.80 8.46 10.81
CA MET A 265 -10.89 7.35 10.62
C MET A 265 -9.49 7.88 10.34
N LYS A 266 -8.52 7.47 11.16
CA LYS A 266 -7.09 7.65 10.88
C LYS A 266 -6.49 6.33 10.49
N MET A 267 -5.66 6.33 9.47
CA MET A 267 -5.02 5.13 8.98
C MET A 267 -3.56 5.43 8.68
N THR A 268 -2.66 4.65 9.26
CA THR A 268 -1.25 4.70 8.94
C THR A 268 -0.76 3.31 8.64
N GLY A 269 0.17 3.16 7.71
CA GLY A 269 0.66 1.83 7.41
C GLY A 269 1.89 1.81 6.55
N THR A 270 2.47 0.62 6.49
CA THR A 270 3.56 0.26 5.61
C THR A 270 3.20 -1.03 4.88
N VAL A 271 3.36 -1.03 3.57
CA VAL A 271 3.33 -2.23 2.74
C VAL A 271 4.70 -2.41 2.12
N LYS A 272 5.32 -3.57 2.32
CA LYS A 272 6.57 -3.93 1.66
C LYS A 272 6.30 -4.92 0.57
N TYR A 273 6.91 -4.74 -0.60
CA TYR A 273 6.79 -5.68 -1.72
C TYR A 273 8.14 -6.28 -2.07
N TYR A 274 8.13 -7.58 -2.40
CA TYR A 274 9.33 -8.34 -2.71
C TYR A 274 9.02 -9.55 -3.63
N ASP A 275 10.07 -10.26 -4.04
CA ASP A 275 9.99 -11.43 -4.93
C ASP A 275 9.22 -11.17 -6.24
N LEU A 276 9.44 -10.00 -6.84
CA LEU A 276 8.80 -9.59 -8.10
C LEU A 276 9.11 -10.58 -9.23
N ASN A 277 8.09 -10.96 -10.00
CA ASN A 277 8.22 -11.84 -11.17
C ASN A 277 8.96 -13.16 -10.88
N THR A 278 9.00 -13.55 -9.61
CA THR A 278 9.54 -14.83 -9.16
C THR A 278 8.40 -15.83 -9.07
N ASP A 279 8.66 -17.11 -9.37
CA ASP A 279 7.63 -18.14 -9.27
C ASP A 279 7.07 -18.20 -7.84
N VAL A 280 5.77 -17.92 -7.71
CA VAL A 280 5.03 -18.06 -6.46
C VAL A 280 4.17 -19.31 -6.56
N ASN A 281 4.25 -20.17 -5.54
CA ASN A 281 3.36 -21.31 -5.39
C ASN A 281 2.33 -21.01 -4.30
N ILE A 282 1.10 -20.70 -4.71
CA ILE A 282 -0.03 -20.49 -3.81
C ILE A 282 -0.79 -21.80 -3.70
N THR A 283 -0.70 -22.46 -2.55
CA THR A 283 -1.38 -23.74 -2.28
C THR A 283 -2.31 -23.59 -1.09
N LEU A 284 -3.52 -24.13 -1.23
CA LEU A 284 -4.46 -24.24 -0.11
C LEU A 284 -3.95 -25.22 0.93
N PRO A 285 -4.17 -24.95 2.23
CA PRO A 285 -4.01 -25.94 3.28
C PRO A 285 -4.89 -27.16 3.04
N ALA A 286 -4.50 -28.33 3.55
CA ALA A 286 -5.22 -29.58 3.30
C ALA A 286 -6.60 -29.62 3.99
N GLU A 287 -6.76 -28.80 5.02
CA GLU A 287 -7.96 -28.61 5.82
C GLU A 287 -8.97 -27.60 5.26
N ALA A 288 -8.64 -26.89 4.17
CA ALA A 288 -9.45 -25.83 3.56
C ALA A 288 -10.55 -26.34 2.61
#